data_AF-A0A0W1EWG1-F1
#
_entry.id   AF-A0A0W1EWG1-F1
#
_cell.length_a   1.000
_cell.length_b   1.000
_cell.length_c   1.000
_cell.angle_alpha   90.00
_cell.angle_beta   90.00
_cell.angle_gamma   90.00
#
_symmetry.space_group_name_H-M   'P 1'
#
loop_
_entity.id
_entity.type
_entity.pdbx_description
1 polymer ?
#
loop_
_entity_poly.entity_id
_entity_poly.type
_entity_poly.pdbx_seq_one_letter_code
_entity_poly.pdbx_strand_id
1 'polypeptide(L)'
;MKIFRKTVAAMALVAMIGSASAAQAEDCYSLRAERSFADGRGSYLAGQNPGTALVAAGCMVAAADEYDRTGYARDAAGTFAVCGALGCAFTDDYTNCLTKGSEIIWLAFRVIAAEDRMRRIGCRW
;
A
#
# COMPACT_ATOMS: atom_id res chain seq x y z
N MET A 1 52.91 6.99 14.05
CA MET A 1 51.68 7.56 13.45
C MET A 1 50.67 6.50 12.93
N LYS A 2 50.49 5.35 13.57
CA LYS A 2 49.52 4.30 13.12
C LYS A 2 48.17 4.31 13.89
N ILE A 3 48.12 4.94 15.06
CA ILE A 3 46.96 4.92 15.97
C ILE A 3 45.86 5.88 15.51
N PHE A 4 46.22 7.04 14.94
CA PHE A 4 45.28 8.06 14.46
C PHE A 4 44.39 7.63 13.30
N ARG A 5 44.81 6.66 12.46
CA ARG A 5 43.99 6.17 11.34
C ARG A 5 42.85 5.26 11.79
N LYS A 6 43.00 4.55 12.91
CA LYS A 6 41.99 3.61 13.40
C LYS A 6 40.81 4.32 14.07
N THR A 7 41.07 5.43 14.76
CA THR A 7 40.03 6.22 15.44
C THR A 7 39.13 6.99 14.46
N VAL A 8 39.70 7.54 13.39
CA VAL A 8 38.94 8.25 12.35
C VAL A 8 38.01 7.29 11.57
N ALA A 9 38.47 6.07 11.27
CA ALA A 9 37.66 5.05 10.62
C ALA A 9 36.47 4.58 11.49
N ALA A 10 36.69 4.45 12.81
CA ALA A 10 35.64 4.07 13.75
C ALA A 10 34.58 5.17 13.91
N MET A 11 34.98 6.44 13.97
CA MET A 11 34.02 7.57 14.02
C MET A 11 33.20 7.69 12.73
N ALA A 12 33.80 7.47 11.56
CA ALA A 12 33.07 7.48 10.29
C ALA A 12 32.02 6.36 10.21
N LEU A 13 32.35 5.16 10.72
CA LEU A 13 31.42 4.04 10.77
C LEU A 13 30.23 4.32 11.71
N VAL A 14 30.49 4.87 12.90
CA VAL A 14 29.42 5.23 13.86
C VAL A 14 28.52 6.35 13.32
N ALA A 15 29.09 7.33 12.62
CA ALA A 15 28.31 8.39 11.97
C ALA A 15 27.41 7.86 10.84
N MET A 16 27.89 6.89 10.04
CA MET A 16 27.09 6.25 8.98
C MET A 16 26.00 5.33 9.54
N ILE A 17 26.27 4.63 10.64
CA ILE A 17 25.24 3.79 11.31
C ILE A 17 24.17 4.67 11.95
N GLY A 18 24.55 5.80 12.56
CA GLY A 18 23.62 6.76 13.15
C GLY A 18 22.69 7.39 12.12
N SER A 19 23.21 7.83 10.97
CA SER A 19 22.38 8.39 9.89
C SER A 19 21.49 7.36 9.21
N ALA A 20 21.95 6.11 9.06
CA ALA A 20 21.11 5.02 8.55
C ALA A 20 19.92 4.73 9.48
N SER A 21 20.11 4.76 10.80
CA SER A 21 19.04 4.52 11.77
C SER A 21 17.99 5.65 11.83
N ALA A 22 18.40 6.89 11.60
CA ALA A 22 17.50 8.04 11.55
C ALA A 22 16.67 8.06 10.26
N ALA A 23 17.29 7.78 9.11
CA ALA A 23 16.59 7.69 7.83
C ALA A 23 15.56 6.54 7.83
N GLN A 24 15.92 5.39 8.41
CA GLN A 24 15.00 4.25 8.55
C GLN A 24 13.79 4.58 9.46
N ALA A 25 13.98 5.37 10.51
CA ALA A 25 12.88 5.80 11.39
C ALA A 25 11.90 6.77 10.68
N GLU A 26 12.42 7.71 9.87
CA GLU A 26 11.59 8.60 9.05
C GLU A 26 10.80 7.83 7.97
N ASP A 27 11.43 6.84 7.34
CA ASP A 27 10.76 5.95 6.38
C ASP A 27 9.64 5.13 7.04
N CYS A 28 9.87 4.59 8.24
CA CYS A 28 8.81 3.89 8.99
C CYS A 28 7.63 4.82 9.32
N TYR A 29 7.92 6.06 9.73
CA TYR A 29 6.89 7.03 10.11
C TYR A 29 6.04 7.46 8.91
N SER A 30 6.68 7.77 7.78
CA SER A 30 5.99 8.16 6.55
C SER A 30 5.09 7.03 6.02
N LEU A 31 5.57 5.78 6.00
CA LEU A 31 4.77 4.62 5.58
C LEU A 31 3.58 4.35 6.51
N ARG A 32 3.76 4.53 7.83
CA ARG A 32 2.66 4.42 8.79
C ARG A 32 1.62 5.52 8.55
N ALA A 33 2.04 6.75 8.29
CA ALA A 33 1.13 7.86 7.97
C ALA A 33 0.37 7.64 6.66
N GLU A 34 1.03 7.14 5.61
CA GLU A 34 0.40 6.79 4.34
C GLU A 34 -0.67 5.71 4.51
N ARG A 35 -0.39 4.67 5.31
CA ARG A 35 -1.39 3.66 5.65
C ARG A 35 -2.57 4.27 6.38
N SER A 36 -2.34 5.03 7.46
CA SER A 36 -3.43 5.63 8.23
C SER A 36 -4.32 6.54 7.38
N PHE A 37 -3.72 7.28 6.45
CA PHE A 37 -4.47 8.05 5.47
C PHE A 37 -5.31 7.16 4.55
N ALA A 38 -4.71 6.09 4.01
CA ALA A 38 -5.41 5.18 3.11
C ALA A 38 -6.55 4.42 3.79
N ASP A 39 -6.35 3.93 5.01
CA ASP A 39 -7.37 3.26 5.82
C ASP A 39 -8.50 4.22 6.18
N GLY A 40 -8.17 5.46 6.60
CA GLY A 40 -9.15 6.49 6.93
C GLY A 40 -9.98 6.91 5.72
N ARG A 41 -9.33 7.15 4.58
CA ARG A 41 -10.00 7.51 3.33
C ARG A 41 -10.85 6.36 2.78
N GLY A 42 -10.33 5.14 2.80
CA GLY A 42 -11.06 3.94 2.39
C GLY A 42 -12.33 3.74 3.22
N SER A 43 -12.21 3.88 4.55
CA SER A 43 -13.35 3.79 5.47
C SER A 43 -14.38 4.88 5.24
N TYR A 44 -13.94 6.12 5.01
CA TYR A 44 -14.83 7.23 4.67
C TYR A 44 -15.60 6.99 3.36
N LEU A 45 -14.90 6.56 2.31
CA LEU A 45 -15.52 6.25 1.01
C LEU A 45 -16.50 5.09 1.11
N ALA A 46 -16.16 4.07 1.88
CA ALA A 46 -17.02 2.92 2.12
C ALA A 46 -18.27 3.28 2.93
N GLY A 47 -18.15 4.17 3.92
CA GLY A 47 -19.29 4.68 4.68
C GLY A 47 -20.26 5.50 3.84
N GLN A 48 -19.75 6.30 2.89
CA GLN A 48 -20.59 7.08 1.98
C GLN A 48 -21.18 6.26 0.84
N ASN A 49 -20.54 5.14 0.46
CA ASN A 49 -20.90 4.34 -0.71
C ASN A 49 -20.84 2.84 -0.38
N PRO A 50 -21.72 2.34 0.52
CA PRO A 50 -21.65 0.97 1.01
C PRO A 50 -21.81 -0.08 -0.11
N GLY A 51 -22.68 0.18 -1.10
CA GLY A 51 -22.83 -0.69 -2.27
C GLY A 51 -21.56 -0.77 -3.12
N THR A 52 -20.93 0.38 -3.38
CA THR A 52 -19.65 0.46 -4.10
C THR A 52 -18.53 -0.25 -3.34
N ALA A 53 -18.49 -0.12 -2.01
CA ALA A 53 -17.52 -0.79 -1.18
C ALA A 53 -17.65 -2.31 -1.24
N LEU A 54 -18.89 -2.83 -1.26
CA LEU A 54 -19.16 -4.26 -1.42
C LEU A 54 -18.69 -4.78 -2.79
N VAL A 55 -18.97 -4.04 -3.86
CA VAL A 55 -18.46 -4.37 -5.21
C VAL A 55 -16.93 -4.37 -5.21
N ALA A 56 -16.30 -3.31 -4.71
CA ALA A 56 -14.84 -3.21 -4.64
C ALA A 56 -14.21 -4.34 -3.81
N ALA A 57 -14.83 -4.71 -2.67
CA ALA A 57 -14.36 -5.81 -1.83
C ALA A 57 -14.44 -7.16 -2.55
N GLY A 58 -15.58 -7.49 -3.17
CA GLY A 58 -15.73 -8.74 -3.93
C GLY A 58 -14.74 -8.80 -5.11
N CYS A 59 -14.56 -7.70 -5.81
CA CYS A 59 -13.62 -7.63 -6.94
C CYS A 59 -12.16 -7.67 -6.52
N MET A 60 -11.82 -7.18 -5.32
CA MET A 60 -10.48 -7.36 -4.76
C MET A 60 -10.17 -8.82 -4.45
N VAL A 61 -11.15 -9.59 -3.96
CA VAL A 61 -10.98 -11.04 -3.75
C VAL A 61 -10.71 -11.77 -5.07
N ALA A 62 -11.49 -11.46 -6.12
CA ALA A 62 -11.27 -12.05 -7.44
C ALA A 62 -9.91 -11.65 -8.04
N ALA A 63 -9.50 -10.40 -7.86
CA ALA A 63 -8.20 -9.92 -8.33
C ALA A 63 -7.02 -10.58 -7.57
N ALA A 64 -7.17 -10.80 -6.27
CA ALA A 64 -6.18 -11.50 -5.46
C ALA A 64 -6.05 -12.97 -5.89
N ASP A 65 -7.17 -13.66 -6.09
CA ASP A 65 -7.19 -15.03 -6.61
C ASP A 65 -6.55 -15.14 -8.02
N GLU A 66 -6.80 -14.16 -8.89
CA GLU A 66 -6.13 -14.10 -10.20
C GLU A 66 -4.62 -13.87 -10.06
N TYR A 67 -4.19 -12.99 -9.16
CA TYR A 67 -2.77 -12.78 -8.88
C TYR A 67 -2.10 -14.06 -8.37
N ASP A 68 -2.74 -14.77 -7.44
CA ASP A 68 -2.22 -16.02 -6.89
C ASP A 68 -2.12 -17.13 -7.96
N ARG A 69 -3.03 -17.10 -8.94
CA ARG A 69 -3.04 -18.06 -10.07
C ARG A 69 -1.98 -17.75 -11.13
N THR A 70 -1.80 -16.49 -11.52
CA THR A 70 -0.95 -16.12 -12.67
C THR A 70 0.40 -15.54 -12.27
N GLY A 71 0.52 -14.97 -11.07
CA GLY A 71 1.67 -14.20 -10.61
C GLY A 71 1.78 -12.81 -11.24
N TYR A 72 0.84 -12.41 -12.11
CA TYR A 72 0.91 -11.15 -12.84
C TYR A 72 -0.06 -10.10 -12.29
N ALA A 73 0.49 -8.99 -11.79
CA ALA A 73 -0.31 -7.87 -11.30
C ALA A 73 -1.20 -7.23 -12.39
N ARG A 74 -0.81 -7.35 -13.66
CA ARG A 74 -1.62 -6.87 -14.79
C ARG A 74 -2.92 -7.65 -14.93
N ASP A 75 -2.88 -8.95 -14.72
CA ASP A 75 -4.04 -9.83 -14.85
C ASP A 75 -4.99 -9.61 -13.68
N ALA A 76 -4.45 -9.51 -12.46
CA ALA A 76 -5.20 -9.08 -11.27
C ALA A 76 -5.91 -7.73 -11.47
N ALA A 77 -5.22 -6.73 -12.04
CA ALA A 77 -5.81 -5.44 -12.36
C ALA A 77 -6.89 -5.54 -13.45
N GLY A 78 -6.71 -6.41 -14.45
CA GLY A 78 -7.70 -6.69 -15.48
C GLY A 78 -8.96 -7.32 -14.90
N THR A 79 -8.82 -8.36 -14.08
CA THR A 79 -9.91 -9.01 -13.35
C THR A 79 -10.65 -8.02 -12.46
N PHE A 80 -9.91 -7.17 -11.75
CA PHE A 80 -10.51 -6.10 -10.97
C PHE A 80 -11.38 -5.19 -11.84
N ALA A 81 -10.84 -4.69 -12.96
CA ALA A 81 -11.54 -3.76 -13.83
C ALA A 81 -12.82 -4.36 -14.42
N VAL A 82 -12.77 -5.62 -14.87
CA VAL A 82 -13.93 -6.34 -15.40
C VAL A 82 -14.97 -6.58 -14.31
N CYS A 83 -14.55 -7.07 -13.14
CA CYS A 83 -15.45 -7.29 -12.02
C CYS A 83 -16.11 -5.99 -11.56
N GLY A 84 -15.33 -4.91 -11.43
CA GLY A 84 -15.84 -3.60 -11.03
C GLY A 84 -16.85 -3.04 -12.04
N ALA A 85 -16.57 -3.15 -13.33
CA ALA A 85 -17.50 -2.76 -14.38
C ALA A 85 -18.81 -3.55 -14.33
N LEU A 86 -18.73 -4.88 -14.15
CA LEU A 86 -19.91 -5.74 -14.04
C LEU A 86 -20.72 -5.46 -12.77
N GLY A 87 -20.06 -5.36 -11.61
CA GLY A 87 -20.71 -5.09 -10.33
C GLY A 87 -21.36 -3.71 -10.31
N CYS A 88 -20.71 -2.70 -10.89
CA CYS A 88 -21.27 -1.36 -11.00
C CYS A 88 -22.37 -1.25 -12.07
N ALA A 89 -22.41 -2.12 -13.08
CA ALA A 89 -23.45 -2.10 -14.12
C ALA A 89 -24.86 -2.39 -13.57
N PHE A 90 -24.96 -3.02 -12.40
CA PHE A 90 -26.23 -3.27 -11.71
C PHE A 90 -26.62 -2.15 -10.73
N THR A 91 -25.91 -1.03 -10.73
CA THR A 91 -26.18 0.10 -9.84
C THR A 91 -26.76 1.28 -10.62
N ASP A 92 -27.68 2.02 -9.98
CA ASP A 92 -28.27 3.23 -10.57
C ASP A 92 -27.24 4.36 -10.76
N ASP A 93 -26.07 4.26 -10.11
CA ASP A 93 -25.00 5.25 -10.16
C ASP A 93 -23.66 4.61 -10.61
N TYR A 94 -23.68 4.01 -11.80
CA TYR A 94 -22.55 3.32 -12.43
C TYR A 94 -21.24 4.11 -12.37
N THR A 95 -21.28 5.40 -12.73
CA THR A 95 -20.10 6.27 -12.81
C THR A 95 -19.50 6.52 -11.43
N ASN A 96 -20.35 6.74 -10.42
CA ASN A 96 -19.91 6.91 -9.04
C ASN A 96 -19.34 5.61 -8.49
N CYS A 97 -20.00 4.48 -8.74
CA CYS A 97 -19.53 3.16 -8.34
C CYS A 97 -18.13 2.86 -8.92
N LEU A 98 -17.90 3.11 -10.21
CA LEU A 98 -16.57 2.93 -10.79
C LEU A 98 -15.52 3.89 -10.22
N THR A 99 -15.87 5.16 -10.07
CA THR A 99 -14.94 6.18 -9.59
C THR A 99 -14.54 5.94 -8.13
N LYS A 100 -15.51 5.71 -7.25
CA LYS A 100 -15.26 5.46 -5.84
C LYS A 100 -14.73 4.06 -5.59
N GLY A 101 -15.19 3.09 -6.37
CA GLY A 101 -14.66 1.73 -6.37
C GLY A 101 -13.17 1.76 -6.64
N SER A 102 -12.76 2.29 -7.80
CA SER A 102 -11.35 2.45 -8.21
C SER A 102 -10.49 3.17 -7.15
N GLU A 103 -11.02 4.24 -6.52
CA GLU A 103 -10.35 4.95 -5.42
C GLU A 103 -10.09 4.03 -4.21
N ILE A 104 -11.10 3.26 -3.78
CA ILE A 104 -10.98 2.33 -2.63
C ILE A 104 -9.89 1.27 -2.88
N ILE A 105 -9.81 0.68 -4.07
CA ILE A 105 -8.80 -0.36 -4.34
C ILE A 105 -7.41 0.24 -4.44
N TRP A 106 -7.30 1.43 -5.02
CA TRP A 106 -6.00 2.08 -5.13
C TRP A 106 -5.42 2.39 -3.75
N LEU A 107 -6.29 2.78 -2.80
CA LEU A 107 -5.92 2.90 -1.40
C LEU A 107 -5.55 1.56 -0.77
N ALA A 108 -6.30 0.48 -1.06
CA ALA A 108 -5.98 -0.86 -0.57
C ALA A 108 -4.60 -1.36 -1.08
N PHE A 109 -4.29 -1.16 -2.36
CA PHE A 109 -2.97 -1.48 -2.91
C PHE A 109 -1.85 -0.65 -2.27
N ARG A 110 -2.10 0.63 -1.98
CA ARG A 110 -1.14 1.45 -1.24
C ARG A 110 -0.85 0.90 0.14
N VAL A 111 -1.88 0.44 0.86
CA VAL A 111 -1.71 -0.18 2.18
C VAL A 111 -0.86 -1.46 2.06
N ILE A 112 -1.18 -2.35 1.12
CA ILE A 112 -0.44 -3.60 0.89
C ILE A 112 1.03 -3.30 0.52
N ALA A 113 1.26 -2.35 -0.38
CA ALA A 113 2.61 -1.95 -0.80
C ALA A 113 3.41 -1.32 0.35
N ALA A 114 2.76 -0.49 1.18
CA ALA A 114 3.38 0.10 2.36
C ALA A 114 3.73 -0.97 3.40
N GLU A 115 2.85 -1.96 3.63
CA GLU A 115 3.11 -3.10 4.51
C GLU A 115 4.32 -3.92 4.03
N ASP A 116 4.38 -4.26 2.75
CA ASP A 116 5.51 -5.00 2.19
C ASP A 116 6.81 -4.21 2.26
N ARG A 117 6.77 -2.90 2.01
CA ARG A 117 7.93 -2.02 2.16
C ARG A 117 8.40 -1.98 3.62
N MET A 118 7.49 -1.80 4.59
CA MET A 118 7.81 -1.82 6.01
C MET A 118 8.46 -3.13 6.46
N ARG A 119 7.97 -4.27 5.97
CA ARG A 119 8.58 -5.59 6.24
C ARG A 119 10.03 -5.66 5.75
N ARG A 120 10.31 -5.15 4.54
CA ARG A 120 11.66 -5.15 3.96
C ARG A 120 12.64 -4.27 4.73
N ILE A 121 12.19 -3.14 5.25
CA ILE A 121 13.03 -2.23 6.06
C ILE A 121 12.92 -2.51 7.57
N GLY A 122 12.33 -3.62 8.00
CA GLY A 122 12.30 -4.02 9.42
C GLY A 122 11.49 -3.11 10.34
N CYS A 123 10.58 -2.28 9.80
CA CYS A 123 9.64 -1.51 10.61
C CYS A 123 8.62 -2.45 11.26
N ARG A 124 8.32 -2.24 12.54
CA ARG A 124 7.32 -3.02 13.27
C ARG A 124 6.14 -2.13 13.69
N TRP A 125 4.94 -2.71 13.67
CA TRP A 125 3.70 -2.08 14.11
C TRP A 125 3.69 -1.79 15.60
#